data_AF-A0A944X3F5-F1
#
_entry.id   AF-A0A944X3F5-F1
#
_cell.length_a   1.000
_cell.length_b   1.000
_cell.length_c   1.000
_cell.angle_alpha   90.00
_cell.angle_beta   90.00
_cell.angle_gamma   90.00
#
_symmetry.space_group_name_H-M   'P 1'
#
loop_
_entity.id
_entity.type
_entity.pdbx_description
1 polymer ?
#
loop_
_entity_poly.entity_id
_entity_poly.type
_entity_poly.pdbx_seq_one_letter_code
_entity_poly.pdbx_strand_id
1 'polypeptide(L)' 'MKFLVTGAAGQLGRELVRVFASGLPVGDVAGLSRADLDVTDRPAVHDAVTGFRPDVVVNCAAWTDVDGC' A
#
# COMPACT_ATOMS: atom_id res chain seq x y z
N MET A 1 -0.58 -7.99 -13.72
CA MET A 1 -1.34 -6.92 -13.03
C MET A 1 -0.55 -6.45 -11.83
N LYS A 2 -0.31 -5.16 -11.68
CA LYS A 2 0.54 -4.58 -10.63
C LYS A 2 -0.29 -3.98 -9.50
N PHE A 3 0.03 -4.36 -8.27
CA PHE A 3 -0.67 -3.91 -7.07
C PHE A 3 0.23 -3.03 -6.22
N LEU A 4 -0.24 -1.84 -5.88
CA LEU A 4 0.39 -0.98 -4.88
C LEU A 4 -0.46 -0.99 -3.61
N VAL A 5 0.10 -1.43 -2.49
CA VAL A 5 -0.56 -1.47 -1.19
C VAL A 5 0.08 -0.44 -0.27
N THR A 6 -0.64 0.62 0.10
CA THR A 6 -0.17 1.58 1.12
C THR A 6 -0.64 1.14 2.51
N GLY A 7 0.08 1.56 3.56
CA GLY A 7 -0.19 1.03 4.90
C GLY A 7 0.19 -0.46 5.03
N ALA A 8 1.19 -0.91 4.29
CA ALA A 8 1.61 -2.32 4.21
C ALA A 8 2.09 -2.90 5.56
N ALA A 9 2.44 -2.05 6.52
CA ALA A 9 2.77 -2.45 7.89
C ALA A 9 1.54 -2.60 8.82
N GLY A 10 0.32 -2.35 8.32
CA GLY A 10 -0.93 -2.62 9.05
C GLY A 10 -1.34 -4.09 8.98
N GLN A 11 -2.35 -4.49 9.76
CA GLN A 11 -2.84 -5.87 9.79
C GLN A 11 -3.29 -6.35 8.39
N LEU A 12 -4.18 -5.58 7.74
CA LEU A 12 -4.66 -5.90 6.39
C LEU A 12 -3.57 -5.77 5.34
N GLY A 13 -2.75 -4.71 5.40
CA GLY A 13 -1.69 -4.47 4.43
C GLY A 13 -0.68 -5.62 4.34
N ARG A 14 -0.27 -6.19 5.49
CA ARG A 14 0.66 -7.33 5.52
C ARG A 14 0.06 -8.57 4.85
N GLU A 15 -1.19 -8.91 5.18
CA GLU A 15 -1.83 -10.09 4.62
C GLU A 15 -2.11 -9.93 3.12
N LEU A 16 -2.49 -8.73 2.65
CA LEU A 16 -2.67 -8.48 1.22
C LEU A 16 -1.37 -8.66 0.44
N VAL A 17 -0.26 -8.09 0.92
CA VAL A 17 1.06 -8.27 0.27
C VAL A 17 1.44 -9.74 0.23
N ARG A 18 1.25 -10.48 1.33
CA ARG A 18 1.51 -11.92 1.39
C ARG A 18 0.67 -12.71 0.39
N VAL A 19 -0.65 -12.49 0.37
CA VAL A 19 -1.59 -13.20 -0.51
C VAL A 19 -1.33 -12.90 -1.98
N PHE A 20 -1.07 -11.63 -2.33
CA PHE A 20 -0.72 -11.25 -3.70
C PHE A 20 0.63 -11.82 -4.14
N ALA A 21 1.61 -11.91 -3.24
CA ALA A 21 2.90 -12.52 -3.55
C ALA A 21 2.83 -14.06 -3.68
N SER A 22 1.91 -14.73 -2.96
CA SER A 22 1.91 -16.19 -2.85
C SER A 22 0.82 -16.94 -3.63
N GLY A 23 -0.30 -16.30 -3.99
CA GLY A 23 -1.55 -17.04 -4.20
C GLY A 23 -2.35 -16.74 -5.46
N LEU A 24 -2.02 -15.71 -6.23
CA LEU A 24 -2.78 -15.32 -7.41
C LEU A 24 -1.84 -15.20 -8.62
N PRO A 25 -2.29 -15.47 -9.86
CA PRO A 25 -1.59 -15.07 -11.09
C PRO A 25 -1.65 -13.53 -11.29
N VAL A 26 -1.72 -12.79 -10.20
CA VAL A 26 -1.54 -11.35 -10.15
C VAL A 26 -0.03 -11.09 -10.25
N GLY A 27 0.33 -10.05 -10.99
CA GLY A 27 1.75 -9.73 -11.23
C GLY A 27 2.39 -9.09 -10.01
N ASP A 28 3.35 -8.19 -10.25
CA ASP A 28 4.15 -7.56 -9.19
C ASP A 28 3.30 -6.86 -8.12
N VAL A 29 3.67 -7.05 -6.84
CA VAL A 29 3.10 -6.33 -5.70
C VAL A 29 4.18 -5.47 -5.04
N ALA A 30 3.85 -4.22 -4.76
CA ALA A 30 4.65 -3.32 -3.93
C ALA A 30 3.85 -2.93 -2.68
N GLY A 31 4.41 -3.23 -1.51
CA GLY A 31 3.87 -2.78 -0.23
C GLY A 31 4.67 -1.59 0.31
N LEU A 32 4.00 -0.47 0.58
CA LEU A 32 4.59 0.73 1.18
C LEU A 32 4.01 0.96 2.58
N SER A 33 4.87 1.00 3.59
CA SER A 33 4.52 1.44 4.94
C SER A 33 4.50 2.97 5.03
N ARG A 34 4.11 3.52 6.20
CA ARG A 34 4.19 4.97 6.44
C ARG A 34 5.62 5.50 6.36
N ALA A 35 6.62 4.68 6.68
CA ALA A 35 8.04 5.06 6.58
C ALA A 35 8.51 5.15 5.12
N ASP A 36 7.86 4.42 4.22
CA ASP A 36 8.18 4.42 2.79
C ASP A 36 7.38 5.50 2.03
N LEU A 37 6.13 5.74 2.43
CA LEU A 37 5.24 6.72 1.83
C LEU A 37 4.25 7.28 2.86
N ASP A 38 4.34 8.59 3.11
CA ASP A 38 3.26 9.33 3.76
C ASP A 38 2.17 9.61 2.73
N VAL A 39 1.00 8.98 2.90
CA VAL A 39 -0.14 9.13 1.98
C VAL A 39 -0.77 10.52 2.00
N THR A 40 -0.41 11.37 2.97
CA THR A 40 -0.86 12.77 3.03
C THR A 40 0.02 13.71 2.19
N ASP A 41 1.23 13.27 1.81
CA ASP A 41 2.13 14.00 0.92
C ASP A 41 1.77 13.73 -0.54
N ARG A 42 1.08 14.70 -1.16
CA ARG A 42 0.61 14.58 -2.55
C ARG A 42 1.74 14.38 -3.57
N PRO A 43 2.83 15.18 -3.59
CA PRO A 43 3.98 14.91 -4.44
C PRO A 43 4.55 13.50 -4.28
N ALA A 44 4.77 13.04 -3.04
CA ALA A 44 5.31 11.71 -2.80
C ALA A 44 4.39 10.60 -3.32
N VAL A 45 3.07 10.73 -3.13
CA VAL A 45 2.08 9.79 -3.66
C VAL A 45 2.10 9.78 -5.18
N HIS A 46 2.17 10.96 -5.82
CA HIS A 46 2.24 11.06 -7.27
C HIS A 46 3.47 10.34 -7.82
N ASP A 47 4.64 10.56 -7.22
CA ASP A 47 5.89 9.95 -7.67
C ASP A 47 5.91 8.44 -7.45
N ALA A 48 5.39 7.96 -6.31
CA ALA A 48 5.25 6.54 -6.03
C ALA A 48 4.34 5.84 -7.05
N VAL A 49 3.16 6.42 -7.33
CA VAL A 49 2.19 5.84 -8.27
C VAL A 49 2.71 5.89 -9.71
N THR A 50 3.27 7.01 -10.15
CA THR A 50 3.76 7.15 -11.53
C THR A 50 5.06 6.41 -11.80
N GLY A 51 5.91 6.23 -10.77
CA GLY A 51 7.13 5.44 -10.83
C GLY A 51 6.85 3.94 -10.87
N PHE A 52 5.94 3.44 -10.04
CA PHE A 52 5.61 2.01 -10.00
C PHE A 52 4.63 1.58 -11.10
N ARG A 53 3.75 2.50 -11.53
CA ARG A 53 2.67 2.27 -12.52
C ARG A 53 1.78 1.07 -12.15
N PRO A 54 1.10 1.10 -10.99
CA PRO A 54 0.17 0.04 -10.61
C PRO A 54 -1.08 0.05 -11.49
N ASP A 55 -1.66 -1.13 -11.70
CA ASP A 55 -3.02 -1.26 -12.25
C ASP A 55 -4.08 -1.01 -11.16
N VAL A 56 -3.73 -1.34 -9.91
CA VAL A 56 -4.61 -1.21 -8.74
C VAL A 56 -3.83 -0.64 -7.56
N VAL A 57 -4.42 0.35 -6.88
CA VAL A 57 -3.95 0.86 -5.58
C VAL A 57 -4.92 0.39 -4.50
N VAL A 58 -4.41 -0.28 -3.47
CA VAL A 58 -5.17 -0.63 -2.27
C VAL A 58 -4.66 0.21 -1.11
N ASN A 59 -5.48 1.16 -0.65
CA ASN A 59 -5.10 2.03 0.46
C ASN A 59 -5.49 1.43 1.81
N CYS A 60 -4.52 0.88 2.53
CA CYS A 60 -4.71 0.38 3.91
C CYS A 60 -4.13 1.32 4.97
N ALA A 61 -3.61 2.49 4.58
CA ALA A 61 -3.15 3.49 5.53
C ALA A 61 -4.37 4.16 6.19
N ALA A 62 -4.40 4.16 7.52
CA ALA A 62 -5.46 4.78 8.30
C ALA A 62 -4.94 5.18 9.69
N TRP A 63 -5.56 6.19 10.28
CA TRP A 63 -5.54 6.41 11.73
C TRP A 63 -6.68 5.60 12.35
N THR A 64 -6.35 4.58 13.15
CA THR A 64 -7.34 3.64 13.70
C THR A 64 -7.46 3.70 15.21
N ASP A 65 -6.73 4.61 15.85
CA ASP A 65 -6.90 4.88 17.27
C ASP A 65 -8.21 5.67 17.47
N VAL A 66 -9.23 4.97 17.93
CA VAL A 66 -10.59 5.49 18.16
C VAL A 66 -10.63 6.39 19.39
N ASP A 67 -9.83 6.08 20.41
CA ASP A 67 -9.80 6.84 21.66
C ASP A 67 -9.15 8.22 21.43
N GLY A 68 -8.19 8.31 20.51
CA GLY A 68 -7.86 9.56 19.81
C GLY A 68 -7.44 10.74 20.68
N CYS A 69 -6.91 10.48 21.87
CA CYS A 69 -6.37 11.48 22.80
C CYS A 69 -4.91 11.82 22.48
#